data_AF-M0BXF8-F1
#
_entry.id   AF-M0BXF8-F1
#
_cell.length_a   1.000
_cell.length_b   1.000
_cell.length_c   1.000
_cell.angle_alpha   90.00
_cell.angle_beta   90.00
_cell.angle_gamma   90.00
#
_symmetry.space_group_name_H-M   'P 1'
#
loop_
_entity.id
_entity.type
_entity.pdbx_description
1 polymer ?
#
loop_
_entity_poly.entity_id
_entity_poly.type
_entity_poly.pdbx_seq_one_letter_code
_entity_poly.pdbx_strand_id
1 'polypeptide(L)'
;MTLVEYITGLLTGPPGGPHNGDASIGGGSAPVSPHRQPENPDEEPRNLVVYECRRCGTTVSAEATRCPSCDRRTIAEYPVS
;
A
#
# COMPACT_ATOMS: atom_id res chain seq x y z
N MET A 1 40.35 -6.46 -8.02
CA MET A 1 39.60 -7.66 -8.45
C MET A 1 38.47 -7.19 -9.35
N THR A 2 38.44 -7.73 -10.57
CA THR A 2 37.68 -7.27 -11.73
C THR A 2 36.17 -7.43 -11.55
N LEU A 3 35.44 -6.36 -11.87
CA LEU A 3 34.00 -6.32 -12.11
C LEU A 3 33.70 -7.22 -13.32
N VAL A 4 33.15 -8.41 -13.08
CA VAL A 4 32.67 -9.29 -14.15
C VAL A 4 31.18 -9.06 -14.30
N GLU A 5 30.86 -8.26 -15.32
CA GLU A 5 29.58 -8.16 -16.01
C GLU A 5 29.01 -9.55 -16.28
N TYR A 6 27.77 -9.83 -15.87
CA TYR A 6 27.06 -11.03 -16.33
C TYR A 6 25.57 -10.73 -16.61
N ILE A 7 25.32 -10.43 -17.90
CA ILE A 7 24.16 -10.86 -18.71
C ILE A 7 22.83 -10.14 -18.43
N THR A 8 22.45 -9.10 -19.18
CA THR A 8 21.89 -9.14 -20.56
C THR A 8 20.70 -10.10 -20.73
N GLY A 9 19.56 -9.75 -20.12
CA GLY A 9 18.29 -10.49 -20.29
C GLY A 9 17.13 -9.66 -20.85
N LEU A 10 17.42 -8.51 -21.47
CA LEU A 10 16.42 -7.72 -22.21
C LEU A 10 16.59 -8.03 -23.70
N LEU A 11 15.46 -8.14 -24.42
CA LEU A 11 15.28 -8.41 -25.87
C LEU A 11 15.30 -9.93 -26.17
N THR A 12 14.20 -10.63 -26.51
CA THR A 12 13.30 -10.41 -27.65
C THR A 12 12.08 -11.34 -27.57
N GLY A 13 10.88 -10.82 -27.84
CA GLY A 13 9.70 -11.62 -28.22
C GLY A 13 8.82 -10.83 -29.18
N PRO A 14 8.43 -11.37 -30.36
CA PRO A 14 7.64 -10.66 -31.36
C PRO A 14 6.14 -10.52 -30.97
N PRO A 15 5.42 -9.56 -31.58
CA PRO A 15 4.01 -9.29 -31.27
C PRO A 15 3.09 -10.36 -31.88
N GLY A 16 2.34 -11.07 -31.02
CA GLY A 16 1.26 -11.96 -31.44
C GLY A 16 0.05 -11.15 -31.93
N GLY A 17 -0.38 -11.44 -33.17
CA GLY A 17 -1.31 -10.64 -33.98
C GLY A 17 -2.81 -10.69 -33.60
N PRO A 18 -3.67 -10.13 -34.48
CA PRO A 18 -5.07 -9.83 -34.17
C PRO A 18 -5.92 -11.10 -34.18
N HIS A 19 -6.67 -11.32 -33.09
CA HIS A 19 -7.70 -12.35 -33.01
C HIS A 19 -9.06 -11.75 -33.42
N ASN A 20 -9.39 -11.90 -34.70
CA ASN A 20 -10.72 -11.57 -35.22
C ASN A 20 -11.65 -12.76 -34.91
N GLY A 21 -12.41 -12.65 -33.83
CA GLY A 21 -13.53 -13.56 -33.52
C GLY A 21 -14.80 -12.75 -33.39
N ASP A 22 -15.57 -12.68 -34.47
CA ASP A 22 -16.95 -12.23 -34.51
C ASP A 22 -17.88 -13.41 -34.17
N ALA A 23 -18.84 -13.17 -33.26
CA ALA A 23 -20.25 -13.61 -33.32
C ALA A 23 -20.86 -13.85 -31.92
N SER A 24 -21.51 -12.80 -31.42
CA SER A 24 -22.85 -12.76 -30.81
C SER A 24 -23.34 -13.89 -29.90
N ILE A 25 -23.60 -13.59 -28.63
CA ILE A 25 -24.82 -14.00 -27.92
C ILE A 25 -25.28 -12.85 -27.00
N GLY A 26 -26.50 -12.36 -27.23
CA GLY A 26 -27.19 -11.43 -26.35
C GLY A 26 -27.74 -12.11 -25.09
N GLY A 27 -27.94 -11.32 -24.04
CA GLY A 27 -28.59 -11.77 -22.82
C GLY A 27 -28.48 -10.71 -21.75
N GLY A 28 -29.52 -9.89 -21.62
CA GLY A 28 -29.55 -8.80 -20.66
C GLY A 28 -29.32 -9.27 -19.23
N SER A 29 -28.67 -8.43 -18.46
CA SER A 29 -28.94 -8.27 -17.04
C SER A 29 -28.53 -6.86 -16.71
N ALA A 30 -29.49 -6.10 -16.16
CA ALA A 30 -29.31 -4.75 -15.70
C ALA A 30 -27.98 -4.61 -14.94
N PRO A 31 -27.25 -3.49 -15.04
CA PRO A 31 -26.25 -3.22 -14.04
C PRO A 31 -27.00 -3.19 -12.72
N VAL A 32 -26.78 -4.23 -11.92
CA VAL A 32 -27.01 -4.26 -10.49
C VAL A 32 -26.63 -2.87 -10.00
N SER A 33 -27.63 -2.17 -9.46
CA SER A 33 -27.46 -0.88 -8.80
C SER A 33 -26.14 -0.91 -8.05
N PRO A 34 -25.28 0.12 -8.15
CA PRO A 34 -24.02 0.14 -7.44
C PRO A 34 -24.34 -0.28 -6.02
N HIS A 35 -23.73 -1.38 -5.57
CA HIS A 35 -23.77 -1.72 -4.17
C HIS A 35 -23.25 -0.46 -3.48
N ARG A 36 -24.19 0.32 -2.96
CA ARG A 36 -23.90 1.37 -2.02
C ARG A 36 -23.30 0.57 -0.89
N GLN A 37 -21.97 0.53 -0.82
CA GLN A 37 -21.30 0.06 0.37
C GLN A 37 -22.04 0.76 1.51
N PRO A 38 -22.49 0.03 2.53
CA PRO A 38 -22.76 0.68 3.79
C PRO A 38 -21.42 1.36 4.14
N GLU A 39 -21.36 2.66 3.86
CA GLU A 39 -20.54 3.59 4.60
C GLU A 39 -20.81 3.24 6.06
N ASN A 40 -19.94 2.41 6.66
CA ASN A 40 -20.05 2.02 8.05
C ASN A 40 -19.83 3.32 8.84
N PRO A 41 -20.87 3.97 9.37
CA PRO A 41 -20.73 5.24 10.07
C PRO A 41 -20.31 5.02 11.53
N ASP A 42 -20.14 3.75 11.94
CA ASP A 42 -19.72 3.34 13.27
C ASP A 42 -18.23 3.00 13.26
N GLU A 43 -17.44 3.89 12.68
CA GLU A 43 -16.03 3.94 13.01
C GLU A 43 -15.86 5.24 13.77
N GLU A 44 -16.23 5.17 15.06
CA GLU A 44 -15.85 6.17 16.07
C GLU A 44 -14.42 6.60 15.72
N PRO A 45 -14.17 7.92 15.50
CA PRO A 45 -12.90 8.40 14.98
C PRO A 45 -11.81 7.75 15.81
N ARG A 46 -11.15 6.76 15.23
CA ARG A 46 -10.15 5.98 15.91
C ARG A 46 -9.11 7.02 16.24
N ASN A 47 -9.02 7.43 17.50
CA ASN A 47 -8.15 8.51 17.93
C ASN A 47 -6.72 8.00 17.74
N LEU A 48 -6.24 8.14 16.51
CA LEU A 48 -5.00 7.57 16.04
C LEU A 48 -3.93 8.44 16.67
N VAL A 49 -3.09 7.84 17.50
CA VAL A 49 -1.96 8.54 18.12
C VAL A 49 -0.68 8.04 17.46
N VAL A 50 0.11 8.98 16.95
CA VAL A 50 1.44 8.72 16.40
C VAL A 50 2.48 8.96 17.48
N TYR A 51 3.39 8.01 17.66
CA TYR A 51 4.48 8.08 18.63
C TYR A 51 5.81 8.27 17.90
N GLU A 52 6.59 9.30 18.23
CA GLU A 52 7.85 9.62 17.56
C GLU A 52 8.98 9.95 18.54
N CYS A 53 10.20 9.50 18.26
CA CYS A 53 11.37 9.91 19.03
C CYS A 53 11.76 11.37 18.75
N ARG A 54 11.71 12.23 19.78
CA ARG A 54 12.11 13.65 19.69
C ARG A 54 13.58 13.89 19.32
N ARG A 55 14.43 12.85 19.37
CA ARG A 55 15.87 12.98 19.13
C ARG A 55 16.29 12.63 17.71
N CYS A 56 15.63 11.67 17.07
CA CYS A 56 16.02 11.18 15.75
C CYS A 56 14.85 11.09 14.76
N GLY A 57 13.62 11.42 15.18
CA GLY A 57 12.43 11.39 14.32
C GLY A 57 11.91 9.98 14.00
N THR A 58 12.42 8.93 14.64
CA THR A 58 11.94 7.56 14.40
C THR A 58 10.55 7.39 15.00
N THR A 59 9.58 6.94 14.19
CA THR A 59 8.27 6.49 14.66
C THR A 59 8.40 5.20 15.45
N VAL A 60 7.71 5.11 16.58
CA VAL A 60 7.77 3.96 17.49
C VAL A 60 6.35 3.44 17.81
N SER A 61 6.27 2.26 18.41
CA SER A 61 5.01 1.71 18.94
C SER A 61 4.57 2.46 20.20
N ALA A 62 3.28 2.43 20.51
CA ALA A 62 2.70 3.06 21.71
C ALA A 62 3.30 2.55 23.03
N GLU A 63 3.71 1.29 23.07
CA GLU A 63 4.34 0.64 24.24
C GLU A 63 5.86 0.91 24.36
N ALA A 64 6.46 1.60 23.38
CA ALA A 64 7.90 1.81 23.36
C ALA A 64 8.36 2.80 24.43
N THR A 65 9.11 2.32 25.42
CA THR A 65 9.73 3.17 26.46
C THR A 65 11.09 3.75 26.03
N ARG A 66 11.69 3.20 24.96
CA ARG A 66 12.97 3.63 24.37
C ARG A 66 12.90 3.55 22.86
N CYS A 67 13.56 4.50 22.18
CA CYS A 67 13.70 4.48 20.74
C CYS A 67 14.66 3.37 20.31
N PRO A 68 14.26 2.45 19.41
CA PRO A 68 15.13 1.36 18.94
C PRO A 68 16.30 1.85 18.08
N SER A 69 16.19 3.05 17.49
CA SER A 69 17.22 3.59 16.61
C SER A 69 18.34 4.31 17.35
N CYS A 70 18.06 4.98 18.48
CA CYS A 70 19.03 5.81 19.18
C CYS A 70 19.09 5.60 20.71
N ASP A 71 18.35 4.63 21.24
CA ASP A 71 18.25 4.23 22.66
C ASP A 71 17.81 5.35 23.62
N ARG A 72 17.24 6.46 23.11
CA ARG A 72 16.73 7.56 23.93
C ARG A 72 15.30 7.32 24.37
N ARG A 73 14.96 7.81 25.58
CA ARG A 73 13.63 7.70 26.21
C ARG A 73 12.69 8.88 25.94
N THR A 74 13.08 9.74 25.01
CA THR A 74 12.34 10.96 24.68
C THR A 74 11.39 10.69 23.52
N ILE A 75 10.18 10.22 23.82
CA ILE A 75 9.11 9.95 22.85
C ILE A 75 8.04 11.05 22.95
N ALA A 76 7.54 11.52 21.81
CA ALA A 76 6.42 12.44 21.67
C ALA A 76 5.19 11.70 21.17
N GLU A 77 4.01 12.19 21.55
CA GLU A 77 2.71 11.65 21.17
C GLU A 77 1.94 12.74 20.41
N TYR A 78 1.39 12.39 19.25
CA TYR A 78 0.64 13.28 18.39
C TYR A 78 -0.72 12.65 18.08
N PRO A 79 -1.83 13.17 18.63
CA PRO A 79 -3.15 12.76 18.18
C PRO A 79 -3.36 13.25 16.75
N VAL A 80 -3.85 12.38 15.88
CA VAL A 80 -4.34 12.76 14.55
C VAL A 80 -5.86 12.80 14.59
N SER A 81 -6.42 13.96 14.22
CA SER A 81 -7.86 14.26 14.20
C SER A 81 -8.33 14.46 12.77
#